data_AF-A0A2T4C8A7-F1
#
_entry.id   AF-A0A2T4C8A7-F1
#
_cell.length_a   1.000
_cell.length_b   1.000
_cell.length_c   1.000
_cell.angle_alpha   90.00
_cell.angle_beta   90.00
_cell.angle_gamma   90.00
#
_symmetry.space_group_name_H-M   'P 1'
#
loop_
_entity.id
_entity.type
_entity.pdbx_description
1 polymer ?
#
loop_
_entity_poly.entity_id
_entity_poly.type
_entity_poly.pdbx_seq_one_letter_code
_entity_poly.pdbx_strand_id
1 'polypeptide(L)'
;MEEGDDYGTGGLMDDPEDYYPSTPPPTTQIFTMGSGKEVVLHLVGHSPTEAHHLWNGAKIISDYFEEDPARVRGKTVLELGAASGLPSLVAGILGAKKVVMTDFPDPDLVMNMQKNIDECDETTEPKGHIARTIDAAGFVWGGDPAPLLARLSEEKTSGDGDAAASSSTKEERFDVLILADLLFRHSEHGALVKTIRETMKRSRESAAYVFFTSYRPWKKDLDMGFFDVAREAGFEVEQVLEKKLEKPLFENDPGDLDVQKTVKGFVVRLTMPAQTPSPSSSSHLTQLQTNGFVVIPSILPPSQLTLLRTAAQQATALARAGKWPHVRTVGKQFPPWNPADAQSQGIWGVQHLMSPQLPGHAEFTALYFSEEILGIVKELLGNCGDEELVMELFNMLVRPERDFELRWHRDDIPAEASAEEEMERLGRPAFHAQYNLALWEDESLVVVPGSHVRARTEVERRAGPFEKELPGQLVVKLEPGDIVFYNNNILHRGVYDSTKERATLHGSVGHVAGSRLRARNVLQHGVGAWVDGVDLGQLGEVERRRAEGMRERLVRMGGESGEVGYSLEG
;
A
#
# COMPACT_ATOMS: atom_id res chain seq x y z
N MET A 1 -46.82 -57.64 -49.11
CA MET A 1 -47.17 -56.38 -49.81
C MET A 1 -48.37 -55.80 -49.10
N GLU A 2 -48.34 -54.65 -48.48
CA GLU A 2 -47.30 -53.73 -48.02
C GLU A 2 -48.06 -52.84 -47.02
N GLU A 3 -47.46 -52.58 -45.87
CA GLU A 3 -47.97 -51.66 -44.86
C GLU A 3 -47.88 -50.22 -45.39
N GLY A 4 -48.90 -49.41 -45.11
CA GLY A 4 -48.87 -47.98 -45.33
C GLY A 4 -48.56 -47.28 -44.01
N ASP A 5 -47.31 -46.84 -43.86
CA ASP A 5 -46.78 -46.11 -42.73
C ASP A 5 -47.45 -44.73 -42.56
N ASP A 6 -47.99 -44.51 -41.36
CA ASP A 6 -48.35 -43.21 -40.80
C ASP A 6 -47.09 -42.62 -40.13
N TYR A 7 -46.44 -41.66 -40.79
CA TYR A 7 -45.26 -40.97 -40.24
C TYR A 7 -45.67 -39.93 -39.19
N GLY A 8 -45.94 -40.41 -37.98
CA GLY A 8 -45.97 -39.57 -36.77
C GLY A 8 -44.55 -39.15 -36.37
N THR A 9 -44.22 -37.87 -36.50
CA THR A 9 -42.95 -37.28 -36.03
C THR A 9 -42.94 -37.04 -34.50
N GLY A 10 -43.47 -37.98 -33.73
CA GLY A 10 -43.79 -37.81 -32.30
C GLY A 10 -42.86 -38.47 -31.29
N GLY A 11 -41.66 -38.92 -31.69
CA GLY A 11 -40.74 -39.61 -30.75
C GLY A 11 -39.28 -39.67 -31.19
N LEU A 12 -38.83 -38.77 -32.07
CA LEU A 12 -37.48 -38.78 -32.63
C LEU A 12 -36.51 -37.80 -31.95
N MET A 13 -36.93 -37.17 -30.85
CA MET A 13 -36.11 -36.25 -30.04
C MET A 13 -36.33 -36.40 -28.53
N ASP A 14 -36.70 -37.59 -28.06
CA ASP A 14 -36.60 -37.90 -26.62
C ASP A 14 -35.30 -38.68 -26.41
N ASP A 15 -34.34 -38.01 -25.78
CA ASP A 15 -33.11 -38.67 -25.33
C ASP A 15 -33.49 -39.81 -24.35
N PRO A 16 -32.88 -41.00 -24.45
CA PRO A 16 -33.10 -42.11 -23.51
C PRO A 16 -32.98 -41.66 -22.05
N GLU A 17 -33.74 -42.26 -21.12
CA GLU A 17 -33.69 -41.93 -19.67
C GLU A 17 -32.25 -41.97 -19.06
N ASP A 18 -31.33 -42.67 -19.73
CA ASP A 18 -29.93 -42.84 -19.33
C ASP A 18 -28.93 -42.05 -20.22
N TYR A 19 -29.39 -41.16 -21.11
CA TYR A 19 -28.52 -40.47 -22.09
C TYR A 19 -27.62 -39.40 -21.45
N TYR A 20 -28.08 -38.79 -20.37
CA TYR A 20 -27.25 -37.97 -19.47
C TYR A 20 -27.05 -38.72 -18.16
N PRO A 21 -25.84 -38.72 -17.57
CA PRO A 21 -25.68 -39.18 -16.20
C PRO A 21 -26.66 -38.40 -15.30
N SER A 22 -27.35 -39.10 -14.40
CA SER A 22 -28.29 -38.48 -13.49
C SER A 22 -27.61 -37.38 -12.68
N THR A 23 -28.27 -36.23 -12.62
CA THR A 23 -27.79 -35.06 -11.88
C THR A 23 -27.55 -35.48 -10.42
N PRO A 24 -26.34 -35.27 -9.85
CA PRO A 24 -26.09 -35.59 -8.45
C PRO A 24 -27.14 -34.91 -7.57
N PRO A 25 -27.54 -35.51 -6.43
CA PRO A 25 -28.58 -34.95 -5.58
C PRO A 25 -28.10 -33.65 -4.92
N PRO A 26 -28.99 -32.68 -4.65
CA PRO A 26 -28.70 -31.53 -3.80
C PRO A 26 -28.12 -31.95 -2.44
N THR A 27 -27.22 -31.14 -1.90
CA THR A 27 -26.56 -31.41 -0.61
C THR A 27 -26.75 -30.26 0.37
N THR A 28 -26.55 -30.53 1.66
CA THR A 28 -26.60 -29.52 2.72
C THR A 28 -25.25 -29.44 3.43
N GLN A 29 -24.79 -28.23 3.70
CA GLN A 29 -23.62 -27.97 4.52
C GLN A 29 -23.97 -26.99 5.65
N ILE A 30 -23.26 -27.11 6.77
CA ILE A 30 -23.39 -26.19 7.91
C ILE A 30 -22.07 -25.43 8.03
N PHE A 31 -22.17 -24.10 8.05
CA PHE A 31 -21.07 -23.21 8.38
C PHE A 31 -21.29 -22.63 9.77
N THR A 32 -20.31 -22.77 10.67
CA THR A 32 -20.38 -22.21 12.02
C THR A 32 -19.56 -20.93 12.06
N MET A 33 -20.23 -19.81 12.26
CA MET A 33 -19.60 -18.50 12.48
C MET A 33 -18.75 -18.52 13.76
N GLY A 34 -17.77 -17.64 13.88
CA GLY A 34 -16.94 -17.44 15.08
C GLY A 34 -17.74 -17.08 16.34
N SER A 35 -18.91 -16.48 16.17
CA SER A 35 -19.93 -16.25 17.20
C SER A 35 -20.62 -17.53 17.71
N GLY A 36 -20.42 -18.67 17.03
CA GLY A 36 -21.07 -19.95 17.31
C GLY A 36 -22.41 -20.14 16.62
N LYS A 37 -22.91 -19.15 15.86
CA LYS A 37 -24.14 -19.29 15.07
C LYS A 37 -23.90 -20.21 13.88
N GLU A 38 -24.79 -21.18 13.71
CA GLU A 38 -24.80 -22.06 12.54
C GLU A 38 -25.62 -21.45 11.40
N VAL A 39 -25.07 -21.51 10.19
CA VAL A 39 -25.72 -21.14 8.93
C VAL A 39 -25.86 -22.40 8.09
N VAL A 40 -27.10 -22.82 7.87
CA VAL A 40 -27.43 -23.99 7.03
C VAL A 40 -27.51 -23.54 5.58
N LEU A 41 -26.80 -24.26 4.70
CA LEU A 41 -26.67 -23.93 3.28
C LEU A 41 -27.10 -25.13 2.44
N HIS A 42 -28.11 -24.92 1.60
CA HIS A 42 -28.48 -25.85 0.54
C HIS A 42 -27.66 -25.56 -0.71
N LEU A 43 -27.15 -26.62 -1.33
CA LEU A 43 -26.36 -26.60 -2.55
C LEU A 43 -27.13 -27.34 -3.64
N VAL A 44 -27.16 -26.77 -4.85
CA VAL A 44 -27.76 -27.43 -6.01
C VAL A 44 -26.99 -28.70 -6.36
N GLY A 45 -27.68 -29.68 -6.95
CA GLY A 45 -27.10 -31.00 -7.24
C GLY A 45 -26.05 -31.00 -8.36
N HIS A 46 -26.24 -30.14 -9.36
CA HIS A 46 -25.30 -29.87 -10.44
C HIS A 46 -25.45 -28.43 -10.87
N SER A 47 -24.36 -27.82 -11.30
CA SER A 47 -24.43 -26.53 -11.98
C SER A 47 -23.23 -26.38 -12.93
N PRO A 48 -23.46 -25.94 -14.19
CA PRO A 48 -22.38 -25.52 -15.10
C PRO A 48 -21.55 -24.34 -14.56
N THR A 49 -22.08 -23.63 -13.56
CA THR A 49 -21.41 -22.55 -12.84
C THR A 49 -20.71 -23.01 -11.56
N GLU A 50 -20.64 -24.31 -11.31
CA GLU A 50 -19.95 -24.90 -10.15
C GLU A 50 -20.60 -24.56 -8.79
N ALA A 51 -21.90 -24.21 -8.81
CA ALA A 51 -22.67 -23.81 -7.62
C ALA A 51 -23.02 -24.96 -6.64
N HIS A 52 -22.56 -26.18 -6.91
CA HIS A 52 -22.82 -27.37 -6.08
C HIS A 52 -21.77 -27.56 -4.96
N HIS A 53 -20.84 -26.63 -4.81
CA HIS A 53 -19.80 -26.63 -3.79
C HIS A 53 -19.85 -25.38 -2.91
N LEU A 54 -19.49 -25.55 -1.63
CA LEU A 54 -19.18 -24.43 -0.75
C LEU A 54 -17.67 -24.13 -0.83
N TRP A 55 -17.33 -23.13 -1.64
CA TRP A 55 -15.98 -22.75 -1.99
C TRP A 55 -15.17 -22.15 -0.82
N ASN A 56 -13.84 -22.27 -0.87
CA ASN A 56 -12.98 -21.86 0.25
C ASN A 56 -12.97 -20.34 0.45
N GLY A 57 -12.93 -19.58 -0.64
CA GLY A 57 -13.04 -18.13 -0.66
C GLY A 57 -14.32 -17.64 0.01
N ALA A 58 -15.45 -18.33 -0.18
CA ALA A 58 -16.73 -17.99 0.47
C ALA A 58 -16.67 -18.17 2.00
N LYS A 59 -16.00 -19.23 2.48
CA LYS A 59 -15.78 -19.45 3.92
C LYS A 59 -14.86 -18.38 4.51
N ILE A 60 -13.72 -18.14 3.86
CA ILE A 60 -12.69 -17.24 4.40
C ILE A 60 -13.09 -15.77 4.34
N ILE A 61 -13.81 -15.33 3.30
CA ILE A 61 -14.34 -13.95 3.28
C ILE A 61 -15.42 -13.75 4.36
N SER A 62 -16.19 -14.79 4.68
CA SER A 62 -17.19 -14.75 5.76
C SER A 62 -16.53 -14.61 7.12
N ASP A 63 -15.49 -15.40 7.42
CA ASP A 63 -14.63 -15.22 8.60
C ASP A 63 -14.08 -13.79 8.63
N TYR A 64 -13.58 -13.30 7.50
CA TYR A 64 -12.96 -11.98 7.37
C TYR A 64 -13.94 -10.83 7.63
N PHE A 65 -15.23 -10.96 7.27
CA PHE A 65 -16.24 -9.98 7.65
C PHE A 65 -16.63 -10.07 9.12
N GLU A 66 -16.64 -11.27 9.70
CA GLU A 66 -16.94 -11.43 11.12
C GLU A 66 -15.84 -10.88 12.03
N GLU A 67 -14.57 -10.98 11.62
CA GLU A 67 -13.42 -10.38 12.31
C GLU A 67 -13.54 -8.85 12.45
N ASP A 68 -14.18 -8.18 11.48
CA ASP A 68 -14.45 -6.75 11.52
C ASP A 68 -15.81 -6.45 10.85
N PRO A 69 -16.91 -6.50 11.62
CA PRO A 69 -18.25 -6.28 11.08
C PRO A 69 -18.44 -4.90 10.44
N ALA A 70 -17.61 -3.90 10.76
CA ALA A 70 -17.70 -2.56 10.16
C ALA A 70 -17.44 -2.58 8.63
N ARG A 71 -16.85 -3.66 8.11
CA ARG A 71 -16.68 -3.88 6.67
C ARG A 71 -18.00 -3.91 5.92
N VAL A 72 -19.07 -4.44 6.53
CA VAL A 72 -20.39 -4.65 5.91
C VAL A 72 -21.54 -3.99 6.68
N ARG A 73 -21.39 -3.71 7.97
CA ARG A 73 -22.44 -3.14 8.82
C ARG A 73 -22.90 -1.77 8.31
N GLY A 74 -24.21 -1.62 8.12
CA GLY A 74 -24.84 -0.41 7.61
C GLY A 74 -24.59 -0.12 6.12
N LYS A 75 -23.93 -1.03 5.40
CA LYS A 75 -23.54 -0.85 4.00
C LYS A 75 -24.46 -1.59 3.04
N THR A 76 -24.46 -1.15 1.79
CA THR A 76 -25.10 -1.85 0.66
C THR A 76 -24.11 -2.84 0.04
N VAL A 77 -24.51 -4.09 -0.14
CA VAL A 77 -23.63 -5.20 -0.54
C VAL A 77 -24.16 -5.87 -1.81
N LEU A 78 -23.27 -6.17 -2.76
CA LEU A 78 -23.56 -6.98 -3.94
C LEU A 78 -22.62 -8.19 -3.95
N GLU A 79 -23.17 -9.41 -4.01
CA GLU A 79 -22.40 -10.62 -4.25
C GLU A 79 -22.59 -11.10 -5.69
N LEU A 80 -21.47 -11.36 -6.38
CA LEU A 80 -21.46 -11.99 -7.71
C LEU A 80 -21.15 -13.47 -7.55
N GLY A 81 -21.85 -14.34 -8.28
CA GLY A 81 -21.62 -15.79 -8.25
C GLY A 81 -21.77 -16.39 -6.85
N ALA A 82 -22.88 -16.09 -6.19
CA ALA A 82 -23.13 -16.42 -4.79
C ALA A 82 -23.29 -17.93 -4.51
N ALA A 83 -23.79 -18.69 -5.47
CA ALA A 83 -24.17 -20.10 -5.35
C ALA A 83 -25.11 -20.39 -4.16
N SER A 84 -24.54 -20.72 -2.98
CA SER A 84 -25.29 -20.88 -1.73
C SER A 84 -25.51 -19.57 -0.97
N GLY A 85 -24.70 -18.55 -1.25
CA GLY A 85 -24.83 -17.20 -0.70
C GLY A 85 -24.27 -17.01 0.70
N LEU A 86 -23.37 -17.89 1.17
CA LEU A 86 -22.79 -17.79 2.52
C LEU A 86 -22.27 -16.37 2.85
N PRO A 87 -21.44 -15.71 2.01
CA PRO A 87 -20.98 -14.35 2.28
C PRO A 87 -22.11 -13.32 2.42
N SER A 88 -23.11 -13.38 1.55
CA SER A 88 -24.30 -12.52 1.63
C SER A 88 -25.10 -12.73 2.93
N LEU A 89 -25.33 -13.99 3.32
CA LEU A 89 -26.04 -14.31 4.56
C LEU A 89 -25.28 -13.77 5.78
N VAL A 90 -23.96 -14.00 5.84
CA VAL A 90 -23.11 -13.47 6.91
C VAL A 90 -23.11 -11.95 6.92
N ALA A 91 -23.05 -11.28 5.76
CA ALA A 91 -23.16 -9.83 5.69
C ALA A 91 -24.51 -9.32 6.24
N GLY A 92 -25.63 -10.00 5.94
CA GLY A 92 -26.95 -9.69 6.49
C GLY A 92 -27.02 -9.86 8.02
N ILE A 93 -26.44 -10.95 8.55
CA ILE A 93 -26.34 -11.22 10.00
C ILE A 93 -25.50 -10.14 10.70
N LEU A 94 -24.40 -9.71 10.09
CA LEU A 94 -23.49 -8.69 10.65
C LEU A 94 -24.04 -7.26 10.58
N GLY A 95 -25.22 -7.09 9.97
CA GLY A 95 -25.99 -5.85 9.97
C GLY A 95 -25.80 -4.99 8.72
N ALA A 96 -25.56 -5.59 7.55
CA ALA A 96 -25.65 -4.88 6.27
C ALA A 96 -27.02 -4.19 6.11
N LYS A 97 -27.04 -3.02 5.45
CA LYS A 97 -28.28 -2.26 5.21
C LYS A 97 -29.16 -2.97 4.17
N LYS A 98 -28.53 -3.44 3.09
CA LYS A 98 -29.18 -4.15 1.99
C LYS A 98 -28.12 -5.04 1.32
N VAL A 99 -28.50 -6.26 0.96
CA VAL A 99 -27.64 -7.21 0.25
C VAL A 99 -28.39 -7.67 -1.00
N VAL A 100 -27.72 -7.65 -2.13
CA VAL A 100 -28.22 -8.25 -3.37
C VAL A 100 -27.31 -9.44 -3.69
N MET A 101 -27.83 -10.64 -3.46
CA MET A 101 -27.16 -11.91 -3.67
C MET A 101 -27.43 -12.36 -5.11
N THR A 102 -26.40 -12.50 -5.94
CA THR A 102 -26.58 -12.80 -7.36
C THR A 102 -25.78 -13.98 -7.86
N ASP A 103 -26.37 -14.71 -8.81
CA ASP A 103 -25.71 -15.74 -9.61
C ASP A 103 -26.34 -15.80 -11.00
N PHE A 104 -25.87 -16.70 -11.86
CA PHE A 104 -26.42 -16.93 -13.19
C PHE A 104 -27.95 -17.09 -13.13
N PRO A 105 -28.71 -16.51 -14.09
CA PRO A 105 -30.17 -16.46 -14.07
C PRO A 105 -30.82 -17.82 -14.41
N ASP A 106 -30.47 -18.83 -13.62
CA ASP A 106 -31.07 -20.16 -13.60
C ASP A 106 -32.16 -20.19 -12.49
N PRO A 107 -33.42 -20.57 -12.81
CA PRO A 107 -34.50 -20.59 -11.84
C PRO A 107 -34.22 -21.45 -10.61
N ASP A 108 -33.59 -22.62 -10.76
CA ASP A 108 -33.31 -23.53 -9.65
C ASP A 108 -32.24 -22.96 -8.73
N LEU A 109 -31.24 -22.30 -9.31
CA LEU A 109 -30.19 -21.63 -8.53
C LEU A 109 -30.75 -20.44 -7.75
N VAL A 110 -31.59 -19.60 -8.37
CA VAL A 110 -32.21 -18.46 -7.70
C VAL A 110 -33.19 -18.91 -6.61
N MET A 111 -33.98 -19.96 -6.86
CA MET A 111 -34.84 -20.56 -5.84
C MET A 111 -34.04 -21.14 -4.67
N ASN A 112 -32.89 -21.76 -4.93
CA ASN A 112 -32.01 -22.28 -3.89
C ASN A 112 -31.40 -21.14 -3.04
N MET A 113 -30.96 -20.05 -3.67
CA MET A 113 -30.52 -18.85 -2.95
C MET A 113 -31.63 -18.30 -2.05
N GLN A 114 -32.86 -18.19 -2.56
CA GLN A 114 -34.01 -17.73 -1.77
C GLN A 114 -34.30 -18.65 -0.59
N LYS A 115 -34.24 -19.98 -0.79
CA LYS A 115 -34.41 -20.96 0.29
C LYS A 115 -33.39 -20.76 1.42
N ASN A 116 -32.12 -20.49 1.08
CA ASN A 116 -31.07 -20.23 2.06
C ASN A 116 -31.31 -18.91 2.83
N ILE A 117 -31.85 -17.88 2.16
CA ILE A 117 -32.27 -16.63 2.80
C ILE A 117 -33.39 -16.90 3.82
N ASP A 118 -34.42 -17.63 3.42
CA ASP A 118 -35.59 -17.92 4.25
C ASP A 118 -35.21 -18.73 5.50
N GLU A 119 -34.39 -19.78 5.36
CA GLU A 119 -33.92 -20.59 6.49
C GLU A 119 -32.95 -19.82 7.42
N CYS A 120 -32.12 -18.94 6.85
CA CYS A 120 -31.27 -18.07 7.65
C CYS A 120 -32.10 -17.08 8.48
N ASP A 121 -33.20 -16.55 7.92
CA ASP A 121 -34.13 -15.66 8.62
C ASP A 121 -34.81 -16.34 9.81
N GLU A 122 -35.27 -17.58 9.66
CA GLU A 122 -35.91 -18.35 10.74
C GLU A 122 -34.99 -18.58 11.95
N THR A 123 -33.67 -18.51 11.76
CA THR A 123 -32.67 -18.70 12.82
C THR A 123 -32.03 -17.40 13.29
N THR A 124 -32.44 -16.24 12.74
CA THR A 124 -31.81 -14.94 13.02
C THR A 124 -32.82 -13.95 13.58
N GLU A 125 -32.53 -13.42 14.77
CA GLU A 125 -33.39 -12.44 15.42
C GLU A 125 -33.01 -10.99 15.06
N PRO A 126 -33.99 -10.09 14.87
CA PRO A 126 -35.42 -10.36 14.87
C PRO A 126 -35.88 -11.08 13.60
N LYS A 127 -36.81 -12.03 13.71
CA LYS A 127 -37.41 -12.70 12.54
C LYS A 127 -37.90 -11.69 11.48
N GLY A 128 -37.67 -12.02 10.21
CA GLY A 128 -37.91 -11.18 9.05
C GLY A 128 -36.77 -10.19 8.75
N HIS A 129 -35.74 -10.08 9.59
CA HIS A 129 -34.59 -9.20 9.34
C HIS A 129 -33.82 -9.59 8.08
N ILE A 130 -33.47 -10.86 7.94
CA ILE A 130 -32.68 -11.35 6.81
C ILE A 130 -33.51 -11.28 5.53
N ALA A 131 -34.77 -11.71 5.57
CA ALA A 131 -35.67 -11.65 4.41
C ALA A 131 -35.93 -10.23 3.90
N ARG A 132 -35.91 -9.20 4.77
CA ARG A 132 -36.00 -7.79 4.35
C ARG A 132 -34.67 -7.23 3.82
N THR A 133 -33.56 -7.78 4.32
CA THR A 133 -32.21 -7.25 4.06
C THR A 133 -31.62 -7.82 2.78
N ILE A 134 -31.90 -9.08 2.44
CA ILE A 134 -31.24 -9.80 1.36
C ILE A 134 -32.23 -10.16 0.24
N ASP A 135 -31.92 -9.75 -0.99
CA ASP A 135 -32.65 -10.19 -2.18
C ASP A 135 -31.81 -11.15 -3.01
N ALA A 136 -32.39 -12.28 -3.43
CA ALA A 136 -31.82 -13.14 -4.45
C ALA A 136 -32.17 -12.64 -5.86
N ALA A 137 -31.21 -12.64 -6.78
CA ALA A 137 -31.44 -12.24 -8.18
C ALA A 137 -30.56 -12.99 -9.17
N GLY A 138 -31.12 -13.30 -10.35
CA GLY A 138 -30.34 -13.73 -11.50
C GLY A 138 -29.59 -12.57 -12.14
N PHE A 139 -28.30 -12.74 -12.40
CA PHE A 139 -27.44 -11.75 -13.04
C PHE A 139 -26.26 -12.40 -13.76
N VAL A 140 -25.94 -11.91 -14.95
CA VAL A 140 -24.73 -12.28 -15.68
C VAL A 140 -23.76 -11.11 -15.58
N TRP A 141 -22.57 -11.35 -15.01
CA TRP A 141 -21.54 -10.33 -14.92
C TRP A 141 -21.21 -9.74 -16.30
N GLY A 142 -20.96 -8.44 -16.34
CA GLY A 142 -20.78 -7.66 -17.56
C GLY A 142 -22.09 -7.23 -18.23
N GLY A 143 -23.25 -7.77 -17.80
CA GLY A 143 -24.58 -7.34 -18.22
C GLY A 143 -24.96 -5.93 -17.74
N ASP A 144 -26.19 -5.52 -18.03
CA ASP A 144 -26.76 -4.24 -17.57
C ASP A 144 -27.05 -4.30 -16.06
N PRO A 145 -26.42 -3.44 -15.23
CA PRO A 145 -26.63 -3.43 -13.78
C PRO A 145 -27.94 -2.76 -13.33
N ALA A 146 -28.71 -2.13 -14.21
CA ALA A 146 -29.91 -1.38 -13.82
C ALA A 146 -30.88 -2.18 -12.92
N PRO A 147 -31.17 -3.47 -13.17
CA PRO A 147 -32.02 -4.27 -12.28
C PRO A 147 -31.43 -4.49 -10.88
N LEU A 148 -30.10 -4.50 -10.75
CA LEU A 148 -29.44 -4.63 -9.44
C LEU A 148 -29.53 -3.31 -8.67
N LEU A 149 -29.27 -2.18 -9.35
CA LEU A 149 -29.32 -0.86 -8.73
C LEU A 149 -30.74 -0.46 -8.32
N ALA A 150 -31.76 -0.90 -9.07
CA ALA A 150 -33.16 -0.68 -8.72
C ALA A 150 -33.59 -1.33 -7.39
N ARG A 151 -32.85 -2.35 -6.90
CA ARG A 151 -33.10 -2.98 -5.59
C ARG A 151 -32.58 -2.15 -4.41
N LEU A 152 -31.79 -1.10 -4.67
CA LEU A 152 -31.31 -0.19 -3.64
C LEU A 152 -32.31 0.92 -3.34
N SER A 153 -33.03 1.40 -4.37
CA SER A 153 -34.10 2.38 -4.20
C SER A 153 -35.28 1.76 -3.45
N GLU A 154 -35.56 2.26 -2.25
CA GLU A 154 -36.68 1.83 -1.42
C GLU A 154 -37.99 1.75 -2.23
N GLU A 155 -38.72 0.64 -2.09
CA GLU A 155 -40.13 0.56 -2.44
C GLU A 155 -40.89 1.64 -1.66
N LYS A 156 -41.16 2.78 -2.30
CA LYS A 156 -42.24 3.67 -1.88
C LYS A 156 -43.58 2.95 -2.09
N THR A 157 -43.95 2.06 -1.17
CA THR A 157 -45.30 1.53 -1.12
C THR A 157 -46.22 2.55 -0.44
N SER A 158 -47.12 3.10 -1.26
CA SER A 158 -48.45 3.65 -0.95
C SER A 158 -48.58 4.75 0.11
N GLY A 159 -48.82 5.97 -0.36
CA GLY A 159 -49.32 7.07 0.45
C GLY A 159 -49.44 8.38 -0.35
N ASP A 160 -50.50 8.46 -1.15
CA ASP A 160 -51.09 9.62 -1.83
C ASP A 160 -50.23 10.52 -2.75
N GLY A 161 -50.82 10.77 -3.92
CA GLY A 161 -50.19 11.42 -5.05
C GLY A 161 -49.83 12.88 -4.78
N ASP A 162 -48.64 13.24 -5.22
CA ASP A 162 -48.46 14.44 -6.03
C ASP A 162 -47.21 14.28 -6.90
N ALA A 163 -47.47 14.22 -8.21
CA ALA A 163 -46.44 14.14 -9.24
C ALA A 163 -45.82 15.54 -9.43
N ALA A 164 -44.73 15.80 -8.70
CA ALA A 164 -43.81 16.88 -9.03
C ALA A 164 -42.42 16.29 -9.27
N ALA A 165 -42.07 16.17 -10.55
CA ALA A 165 -40.76 15.75 -11.04
C ALA A 165 -39.67 16.70 -10.55
N SER A 166 -38.96 16.29 -9.50
CA SER A 166 -37.67 16.83 -9.09
C SER A 166 -36.61 15.78 -9.41
N SER A 167 -36.10 15.79 -10.64
CA SER A 167 -35.06 14.87 -11.11
C SER A 167 -33.69 15.22 -10.52
N SER A 168 -33.40 14.66 -9.35
CA SER A 168 -32.03 14.33 -8.96
C SER A 168 -32.07 13.03 -8.17
N THR A 169 -32.50 11.95 -8.81
CA THR A 169 -32.32 10.59 -8.28
C THR A 169 -30.84 10.34 -8.15
N LYS A 170 -30.34 10.41 -6.92
CA LYS A 170 -28.97 10.00 -6.57
C LYS A 170 -28.83 8.56 -7.04
N GLU A 171 -27.93 8.26 -7.98
CA GLU A 171 -27.67 6.88 -8.41
C GLU A 171 -27.14 6.10 -7.20
N GLU A 172 -28.01 5.35 -6.53
CA GLU A 172 -27.61 4.46 -5.46
C GLU A 172 -26.82 3.30 -6.06
N ARG A 173 -25.68 3.01 -5.43
CA ARG A 173 -24.67 2.04 -5.86
C ARG A 173 -24.13 1.33 -4.61
N PHE A 174 -23.50 0.19 -4.80
CA PHE A 174 -23.07 -0.67 -3.70
C PHE A 174 -21.79 -0.15 -3.05
N ASP A 175 -21.76 -0.16 -1.71
CA ASP A 175 -20.56 0.16 -0.95
C ASP A 175 -19.59 -1.04 -0.93
N VAL A 176 -20.11 -2.27 -0.92
CA VAL A 176 -19.32 -3.51 -0.85
C VAL A 176 -19.69 -4.43 -2.00
N LEU A 177 -18.68 -4.99 -2.66
CA LEU A 177 -18.87 -6.07 -3.63
C LEU A 177 -18.11 -7.31 -3.16
N ILE A 178 -18.69 -8.49 -3.38
CA ILE A 178 -18.13 -9.78 -3.00
C ILE A 178 -17.90 -10.63 -4.25
N LEU A 179 -16.68 -11.12 -4.41
CA LEU A 179 -16.31 -12.12 -5.42
C LEU A 179 -15.56 -13.26 -4.72
N ALA A 180 -16.22 -14.39 -4.52
CA ALA A 180 -15.65 -15.58 -3.91
C ALA A 180 -15.39 -16.66 -4.98
N ASP A 181 -14.12 -17.04 -5.18
CA ASP A 181 -13.70 -18.10 -6.11
C ASP A 181 -14.16 -17.94 -7.58
N LEU A 182 -14.30 -16.70 -8.06
CA LEU A 182 -14.78 -16.43 -9.43
C LEU A 182 -13.69 -16.28 -10.50
N LEU A 183 -12.40 -16.34 -10.14
CA LEU A 183 -11.31 -15.94 -11.04
C LEU A 183 -10.92 -17.01 -12.07
N PHE A 184 -11.47 -18.22 -11.98
CA PHE A 184 -11.07 -19.34 -12.83
C PHE A 184 -11.48 -19.21 -14.31
N ARG A 185 -12.47 -18.37 -14.65
CA ARG A 185 -12.84 -18.07 -16.04
C ARG A 185 -12.10 -16.82 -16.52
N HIS A 186 -10.85 -17.01 -16.97
CA HIS A 186 -9.96 -15.92 -17.38
C HIS A 186 -10.54 -15.01 -18.46
N SER A 187 -11.37 -15.54 -19.37
CA SER A 187 -12.07 -14.73 -20.40
C SER A 187 -13.08 -13.74 -19.83
N GLU A 188 -13.59 -13.99 -18.62
CA GLU A 188 -14.65 -13.22 -17.98
C GLU A 188 -14.11 -12.13 -17.05
N HIS A 189 -12.79 -12.02 -16.85
CA HIS A 189 -12.19 -11.02 -15.96
C HIS A 189 -12.61 -9.59 -16.33
N GLY A 190 -12.65 -9.27 -17.62
CA GLY A 190 -13.13 -7.97 -18.10
C GLY A 190 -14.60 -7.70 -17.77
N ALA A 191 -15.46 -8.72 -17.84
CA ALA A 191 -16.88 -8.61 -17.51
C ALA A 191 -17.11 -8.42 -15.99
N LEU A 192 -16.32 -9.12 -15.17
CA LEU A 192 -16.31 -8.94 -13.71
C LEU A 192 -15.87 -7.50 -13.35
N VAL A 193 -14.74 -7.03 -13.89
CA VAL A 193 -14.24 -5.67 -13.62
C VAL A 193 -15.21 -4.60 -14.14
N LYS A 194 -15.84 -4.81 -15.30
CA LYS A 194 -16.91 -3.94 -15.81
C LYS A 194 -18.05 -3.83 -14.79
N THR A 195 -18.52 -4.96 -14.26
CA THR A 195 -19.58 -4.99 -13.25
C THR A 195 -19.16 -4.20 -12.02
N ILE A 196 -17.96 -4.46 -11.47
CA ILE A 196 -17.44 -3.74 -10.30
C ILE A 196 -17.49 -2.24 -10.54
N ARG A 197 -17.01 -1.76 -11.69
CA ARG A 197 -17.00 -0.33 -12.03
C ARG A 197 -18.38 0.29 -12.19
N GLU A 198 -19.33 -0.47 -12.71
CA GLU A 198 -20.68 0.00 -13.02
C GLU A 198 -21.64 -0.12 -11.83
N THR A 199 -21.32 -0.90 -10.80
CA THR A 199 -22.18 -1.09 -9.62
C THR A 199 -21.59 -0.53 -8.33
N MET A 200 -20.26 -0.34 -8.24
CA MET A 200 -19.62 0.24 -7.07
C MET A 200 -19.89 1.73 -6.94
N LYS A 201 -20.20 2.16 -5.73
CA LYS A 201 -20.32 3.57 -5.36
C LYS A 201 -18.97 4.28 -5.48
N ARG A 202 -19.00 5.50 -6.00
CA ARG A 202 -17.82 6.36 -6.15
C ARG A 202 -17.41 6.94 -4.78
N SER A 203 -16.80 6.13 -3.93
CA SER A 203 -16.30 6.51 -2.60
C SER A 203 -15.01 5.77 -2.24
N ARG A 204 -14.15 6.39 -1.42
CA ARG A 204 -12.94 5.73 -0.86
C ARG A 204 -13.27 4.61 0.14
N GLU A 205 -14.47 4.65 0.72
CA GLU A 205 -14.96 3.62 1.65
C GLU A 205 -15.56 2.40 0.93
N SER A 206 -15.75 2.50 -0.39
CA SER A 206 -16.33 1.44 -1.19
C SER A 206 -15.26 0.52 -1.74
N ALA A 207 -15.52 -0.79 -1.73
CA ALA A 207 -14.53 -1.80 -2.03
C ALA A 207 -15.14 -3.09 -2.57
N ALA A 208 -14.44 -3.74 -3.49
CA ALA A 208 -14.72 -5.12 -3.87
C ALA A 208 -13.72 -6.05 -3.16
N TYR A 209 -14.23 -7.05 -2.46
CA TYR A 209 -13.46 -8.06 -1.76
C TYR A 209 -13.42 -9.33 -2.61
N VAL A 210 -12.21 -9.71 -3.03
CA VAL A 210 -11.97 -10.81 -3.96
C VAL A 210 -11.17 -11.88 -3.25
N PHE A 211 -11.82 -12.99 -2.88
CA PHE A 211 -11.20 -14.08 -2.14
C PHE A 211 -11.27 -15.35 -2.97
N PHE A 212 -10.13 -16.00 -3.19
CA PHE A 212 -10.09 -17.18 -4.05
C PHE A 212 -8.93 -18.13 -3.72
N THR A 213 -9.09 -19.36 -4.17
CA THR A 213 -8.03 -20.38 -4.26
C THR A 213 -7.78 -20.73 -5.72
N SER A 214 -6.51 -20.85 -6.10
CA SER A 214 -6.13 -21.35 -7.43
C SER A 214 -6.19 -22.88 -7.47
N TYR A 215 -7.39 -23.42 -7.68
CA TYR A 215 -7.63 -24.87 -7.75
C TYR A 215 -6.91 -25.56 -8.92
N ARG A 216 -6.48 -24.80 -9.93
CA ARG A 216 -5.60 -25.25 -11.01
C ARG A 216 -4.24 -24.56 -10.87
N PRO A 217 -3.30 -25.07 -10.07
CA PRO A 217 -2.06 -24.36 -9.74
C PRO A 217 -1.24 -23.90 -10.95
N TRP A 218 -1.29 -24.63 -12.07
CA TRP A 218 -0.61 -24.26 -13.32
C TRP A 218 -1.26 -23.08 -14.06
N LYS A 219 -2.44 -22.62 -13.65
CA LYS A 219 -3.13 -21.42 -14.15
C LYS A 219 -3.18 -20.29 -13.13
N LYS A 220 -2.49 -20.41 -11.99
CA LYS A 220 -2.53 -19.39 -10.93
C LYS A 220 -2.17 -17.98 -11.44
N ASP A 221 -1.21 -17.89 -12.36
CA ASP A 221 -0.78 -16.61 -12.91
C ASP A 221 -1.86 -16.01 -13.82
N LEU A 222 -2.66 -16.85 -14.48
CA LEU A 222 -3.85 -16.42 -15.22
C LEU A 222 -4.96 -15.96 -14.29
N ASP A 223 -5.16 -16.62 -13.14
CA ASP A 223 -6.12 -16.17 -12.11
C ASP A 223 -5.73 -14.77 -11.61
N MET A 224 -4.44 -14.55 -11.35
CA MET A 224 -3.89 -13.25 -10.92
C MET A 224 -4.04 -12.15 -11.96
N GLY A 225 -4.16 -12.49 -13.26
CA GLY A 225 -4.38 -11.53 -14.35
C GLY A 225 -5.64 -10.67 -14.17
N PHE A 226 -6.62 -11.13 -13.39
CA PHE A 226 -7.79 -10.32 -13.00
C PHE A 226 -7.39 -8.97 -12.40
N PHE A 227 -6.35 -8.97 -11.56
CA PHE A 227 -5.91 -7.77 -10.87
C PHE A 227 -5.20 -6.78 -11.79
N ASP A 228 -4.59 -7.27 -12.87
CA ASP A 228 -4.01 -6.40 -13.90
C ASP A 228 -5.14 -5.73 -14.69
N VAL A 229 -6.17 -6.48 -15.08
CA VAL A 229 -7.39 -5.92 -15.71
C VAL A 229 -8.07 -4.90 -14.79
N ALA A 230 -8.11 -5.15 -13.47
CA ALA A 230 -8.65 -4.19 -12.51
C ALA A 230 -7.81 -2.90 -12.46
N ARG A 231 -6.48 -3.00 -12.41
CA ARG A 231 -5.58 -1.83 -12.43
C ARG A 231 -5.74 -1.00 -13.70
N GLU A 232 -5.79 -1.65 -14.85
CA GLU A 232 -6.04 -1.00 -16.15
C GLU A 232 -7.39 -0.28 -16.19
N ALA A 233 -8.39 -0.77 -15.46
CA ALA A 233 -9.71 -0.15 -15.34
C ALA A 233 -9.79 0.99 -14.31
N GLY A 234 -8.66 1.39 -13.69
CA GLY A 234 -8.58 2.50 -12.74
C GLY A 234 -8.93 2.10 -11.31
N PHE A 235 -8.56 0.89 -10.91
CA PHE A 235 -8.66 0.43 -9.52
C PHE A 235 -7.29 0.24 -8.88
N GLU A 236 -7.21 0.53 -7.58
CA GLU A 236 -6.13 0.10 -6.70
C GLU A 236 -6.45 -1.31 -6.19
N VAL A 237 -5.42 -2.15 -6.11
CA VAL A 237 -5.51 -3.55 -5.67
C VAL A 237 -4.53 -3.79 -4.54
N GLU A 238 -5.06 -4.23 -3.40
CA GLU A 238 -4.30 -4.55 -2.18
C GLU A 238 -4.53 -6.01 -1.80
N GLN A 239 -3.47 -6.78 -1.57
CA GLN A 239 -3.61 -8.11 -0.97
C GLN A 239 -3.74 -7.94 0.55
N VAL A 240 -4.86 -8.38 1.12
CA VAL A 240 -5.18 -8.21 2.54
C VAL A 240 -5.08 -9.51 3.33
N LEU A 241 -5.03 -10.66 2.65
CA LEU A 241 -5.01 -11.96 3.30
C LEU A 241 -4.27 -13.00 2.46
N GLU A 242 -3.55 -13.88 3.13
CA GLU A 242 -3.09 -15.17 2.62
C GLU A 242 -3.22 -16.21 3.73
N LYS A 243 -4.09 -17.20 3.55
CA LYS A 243 -4.39 -18.21 4.57
C LYS A 243 -4.23 -19.60 3.97
N LYS A 244 -3.34 -20.39 4.57
CA LYS A 244 -3.10 -21.79 4.19
C LYS A 244 -4.00 -22.70 5.04
N LEU A 245 -4.86 -23.47 4.38
CA LEU A 245 -5.75 -24.44 4.99
C LEU A 245 -5.01 -25.76 5.23
N GLU A 246 -5.57 -26.61 6.11
CA GLU A 246 -4.99 -27.92 6.41
C GLU A 246 -5.07 -28.89 5.23
N LYS A 247 -6.17 -28.83 4.48
CA LYS A 247 -6.48 -29.73 3.36
C LYS A 247 -6.96 -28.94 2.14
N PRO A 248 -6.70 -29.42 0.92
CA PRO A 248 -7.32 -28.88 -0.29
C PRO A 248 -8.83 -29.15 -0.28
N LEU A 249 -9.58 -28.40 -1.09
CA LEU A 249 -11.03 -28.64 -1.26
C LEU A 249 -11.31 -29.97 -1.97
N PHE A 250 -10.50 -30.30 -2.97
CA PHE A 250 -10.61 -31.52 -3.76
C PHE A 250 -9.44 -32.45 -3.47
N GLU A 251 -9.75 -33.69 -3.12
CA GLU A 251 -8.73 -34.72 -2.89
C GLU A 251 -8.22 -35.26 -4.22
N ASN A 252 -6.90 -35.42 -4.33
CA ASN A 252 -6.20 -35.98 -5.50
C ASN A 252 -6.24 -35.14 -6.78
N ASP A 253 -6.63 -33.85 -6.69
CA ASP A 253 -6.51 -32.93 -7.82
C ASP A 253 -5.03 -32.69 -8.18
N PRO A 254 -4.68 -32.67 -9.48
CA PRO A 254 -3.29 -32.53 -9.91
C PRO A 254 -2.72 -31.16 -9.55
N GLY A 255 -1.40 -31.08 -9.38
CA GLY A 255 -0.68 -29.81 -9.17
C GLY A 255 -0.18 -29.60 -7.74
N ASP A 256 0.24 -28.37 -7.46
CA ASP A 256 0.80 -27.99 -6.17
C ASP A 256 -0.28 -27.90 -5.08
N LEU A 257 -0.25 -28.84 -4.13
CA LEU A 257 -1.16 -28.90 -2.99
C LEU A 257 -1.09 -27.66 -2.10
N ASP A 258 0.07 -27.01 -1.99
CA ASP A 258 0.20 -25.77 -1.24
C ASP A 258 -0.58 -24.64 -1.88
N VAL A 259 -0.62 -24.57 -3.20
CA VAL A 259 -1.45 -23.60 -3.92
C VAL A 259 -2.94 -23.94 -3.76
N GLN A 260 -3.33 -25.20 -3.90
CA GLN A 260 -4.74 -25.63 -3.81
C GLN A 260 -5.37 -25.50 -2.41
N LYS A 261 -4.55 -25.38 -1.36
CA LYS A 261 -5.03 -25.12 0.00
C LYS A 261 -4.77 -23.69 0.47
N THR A 262 -4.26 -22.82 -0.39
CA THR A 262 -4.03 -21.41 -0.05
C THR A 262 -5.18 -20.56 -0.57
N VAL A 263 -5.82 -19.82 0.33
CA VAL A 263 -6.81 -18.79 0.01
C VAL A 263 -6.12 -17.44 0.05
N LYS A 264 -6.26 -16.65 -1.01
CA LYS A 264 -5.78 -15.28 -1.06
C LYS A 264 -6.97 -14.32 -1.05
N GLY A 265 -6.86 -13.26 -0.28
CA GLY A 265 -7.86 -12.19 -0.20
C GLY A 265 -7.28 -10.88 -0.69
N PHE A 266 -8.02 -10.21 -1.57
CA PHE A 266 -7.66 -8.92 -2.14
C PHE A 266 -8.80 -7.92 -1.95
N VAL A 267 -8.45 -6.65 -1.84
CA VAL A 267 -9.39 -5.53 -1.85
C VAL A 267 -9.11 -4.65 -3.05
N VAL A 268 -10.16 -4.38 -3.83
CA VAL A 268 -10.13 -3.59 -5.05
C VAL A 268 -10.94 -2.31 -4.82
N ARG A 269 -10.33 -1.13 -4.98
CA ARG A 269 -10.95 0.18 -4.71
C ARG A 269 -10.76 1.12 -5.90
N LEU A 270 -11.72 2.01 -6.15
CA LEU A 270 -11.59 2.99 -7.23
C LEU A 270 -10.44 3.96 -6.96
N THR A 271 -9.57 4.15 -7.94
CA THR A 271 -8.55 5.21 -7.92
C THR A 271 -9.26 6.55 -8.06
N MET A 272 -9.20 7.39 -7.02
CA MET A 272 -9.81 8.73 -7.03
C MET A 272 -8.72 9.81 -7.13
N PRO A 273 -8.87 10.82 -8.01
CA PRO A 273 -7.92 11.92 -8.08
C PRO A 273 -7.82 12.65 -6.74
N ALA A 274 -6.59 12.96 -6.32
CA ALA A 274 -6.28 13.41 -4.97
C ALA A 274 -6.96 14.76 -4.62
N GLN A 275 -8.01 14.71 -3.81
CA GLN A 275 -8.05 15.56 -2.61
C GLN A 275 -7.24 14.84 -1.53
N THR A 276 -6.47 15.63 -0.78
CA THR A 276 -5.52 15.23 0.27
C THR A 276 -5.92 13.88 0.93
N PRO A 277 -5.07 12.85 0.86
CA PRO A 277 -5.46 11.52 1.30
C PRO A 277 -5.58 11.44 2.82
N SER A 278 -6.69 10.85 3.30
CA SER A 278 -6.72 10.11 4.56
C SER A 278 -6.15 8.70 4.32
N PRO A 279 -5.27 8.17 5.19
CA PRO A 279 -4.41 7.02 4.91
C PRO A 279 -5.16 5.67 4.99
N SER A 280 -4.91 4.77 4.02
CA SER A 280 -5.01 3.32 4.26
C SER A 280 -3.75 2.87 5.02
N SER A 281 -3.93 2.05 6.05
CA SER A 281 -2.95 1.78 7.12
C SER A 281 -1.77 0.87 6.72
N SER A 282 -0.96 1.27 5.74
CA SER A 282 0.44 0.83 5.70
C SER A 282 1.27 1.85 6.46
N SER A 283 1.91 1.44 7.55
CA SER A 283 2.81 2.31 8.31
C SER A 283 3.93 2.85 7.39
N HIS A 284 4.48 4.01 7.72
CA HIS A 284 5.65 4.55 7.02
C HIS A 284 6.80 3.53 7.06
N LEU A 285 6.90 2.76 8.14
CA LEU A 285 7.87 1.68 8.29
C LEU A 285 7.67 0.58 7.24
N THR A 286 6.43 0.14 6.99
CA THR A 286 6.16 -0.87 5.95
C THR A 286 6.57 -0.36 4.58
N GLN A 287 6.25 0.90 4.25
CA GLN A 287 6.65 1.49 2.96
C GLN A 287 8.17 1.56 2.82
N LEU A 288 8.88 1.99 3.87
CA LEU A 288 10.34 2.01 3.91
C LEU A 288 10.92 0.59 3.75
N GLN A 289 10.35 -0.41 4.39
CA GLN A 289 10.80 -1.81 4.30
C GLN A 289 10.57 -2.41 2.91
N THR A 290 9.44 -2.11 2.27
CA THR A 290 9.11 -2.63 0.95
C THR A 290 9.86 -1.91 -0.17
N ASN A 291 9.80 -0.58 -0.19
CA ASN A 291 10.30 0.23 -1.30
C ASN A 291 11.76 0.67 -1.11
N GLY A 292 12.21 0.73 0.15
CA GLY A 292 13.49 1.32 0.54
C GLY A 292 13.40 2.83 0.75
N PHE A 293 12.23 3.43 0.53
CA PHE A 293 11.92 4.83 0.82
C PHE A 293 10.42 5.03 1.07
N VAL A 294 10.07 6.14 1.73
CA VAL A 294 8.69 6.60 1.97
C VAL A 294 8.64 8.12 1.86
N VAL A 295 7.64 8.64 1.15
CA VAL A 295 7.41 10.09 1.00
C VAL A 295 6.22 10.49 1.88
N ILE A 296 6.44 11.47 2.75
CA ILE A 296 5.38 12.12 3.52
C ILE A 296 5.11 13.50 2.89
N PRO A 297 3.91 13.72 2.35
CA PRO A 297 3.59 14.95 1.67
C PRO A 297 3.35 16.08 2.68
N SER A 298 3.85 17.28 2.36
CA SER A 298 3.52 18.53 3.04
C SER A 298 3.62 18.44 4.58
N ILE A 299 4.75 17.97 5.09
CA ILE A 299 4.96 17.76 6.53
C ILE A 299 5.00 19.08 7.33
N LEU A 300 5.16 20.21 6.63
CA LEU A 300 5.27 21.53 7.24
C LEU A 300 4.07 22.43 6.92
N PRO A 301 3.62 23.25 7.89
CA PRO A 301 2.73 24.37 7.59
C PRO A 301 3.35 25.37 6.59
N PRO A 302 2.56 26.02 5.73
CA PRO A 302 3.06 26.98 4.74
C PRO A 302 3.89 28.15 5.33
N SER A 303 3.55 28.58 6.54
CA SER A 303 4.28 29.63 7.27
C SER A 303 5.69 29.17 7.65
N GLN A 304 5.84 27.95 8.17
CA GLN A 304 7.13 27.38 8.54
C GLN A 304 8.00 27.13 7.30
N LEU A 305 7.41 26.63 6.21
CA LEU A 305 8.09 26.48 4.92
C LEU A 305 8.66 27.82 4.42
N THR A 306 7.91 28.91 4.57
CA THR A 306 8.36 30.26 4.18
C THR A 306 9.56 30.75 5.00
N LEU A 307 9.54 30.49 6.31
CA LEU A 307 10.66 30.81 7.20
C LEU A 307 11.92 30.01 6.83
N LEU A 308 11.78 28.70 6.62
CA LEU A 308 12.88 27.82 6.23
C LEU A 308 13.46 28.19 4.87
N ARG A 309 12.63 28.58 3.89
CA ARG A 309 13.10 29.11 2.60
C ARG A 309 13.96 30.35 2.78
N THR A 310 13.54 31.26 3.65
CA THR A 310 14.28 32.49 3.94
C THR A 310 15.63 32.17 4.60
N ALA A 311 15.64 31.30 5.61
CA ALA A 311 16.86 30.83 6.27
C ALA A 311 17.81 30.13 5.29
N ALA A 312 17.27 29.24 4.44
CA ALA A 312 18.03 28.53 3.40
C ALA A 312 18.71 29.51 2.43
N GLN A 313 17.97 30.49 1.90
CA GLN A 313 18.52 31.49 0.99
C GLN A 313 19.66 32.30 1.65
N GLN A 314 19.50 32.71 2.91
CA GLN A 314 20.52 33.44 3.66
C GLN A 314 21.78 32.59 3.88
N ALA A 315 21.62 31.34 4.32
CA ALA A 315 22.72 30.40 4.54
C ALA A 315 23.47 30.11 3.22
N THR A 316 22.75 29.85 2.13
CA THR A 316 23.33 29.61 0.81
C THR A 316 24.07 30.84 0.28
N ALA A 317 23.52 32.04 0.44
CA ALA A 317 24.18 33.27 0.04
C ALA A 317 25.49 33.52 0.82
N LEU A 318 25.49 33.26 2.13
CA LEU A 318 26.67 33.37 2.97
C LEU A 318 27.77 32.38 2.55
N ALA A 319 27.37 31.14 2.26
CA ALA A 319 28.26 30.09 1.77
C ALA A 319 28.87 30.42 0.40
N ARG A 320 28.06 30.84 -0.57
CA ARG A 320 28.53 31.28 -1.90
C ARG A 320 29.45 32.49 -1.82
N ALA A 321 29.23 33.38 -0.85
CA ALA A 321 30.12 34.51 -0.60
C ALA A 321 31.46 34.13 0.05
N GLY A 322 31.71 32.84 0.34
CA GLY A 322 32.92 32.37 1.02
C GLY A 322 32.99 32.75 2.51
N LYS A 323 31.87 33.20 3.10
CA LYS A 323 31.80 33.60 4.51
C LYS A 323 31.36 32.47 5.43
N TRP A 324 31.02 31.30 4.86
CA TRP A 324 30.74 30.08 5.59
C TRP A 324 31.67 28.96 5.09
N PRO A 325 32.56 28.41 5.94
CA PRO A 325 33.54 27.43 5.49
C PRO A 325 32.96 26.01 5.35
N HIS A 326 31.82 25.69 5.97
CA HIS A 326 31.30 24.34 5.99
C HIS A 326 30.38 24.09 4.77
N VAL A 327 30.98 23.76 3.63
CA VAL A 327 30.29 23.58 2.34
C VAL A 327 30.64 22.25 1.68
N ARG A 328 29.83 21.82 0.71
CA ARG A 328 30.13 20.72 -0.22
C ARG A 328 30.39 21.30 -1.60
N THR A 329 31.53 20.97 -2.20
CA THR A 329 32.00 21.58 -3.45
C THR A 329 31.67 20.72 -4.67
N VAL A 330 31.25 21.38 -5.76
CA VAL A 330 30.83 20.70 -7.00
C VAL A 330 32.01 19.92 -7.58
N GLY A 331 31.74 18.71 -8.08
CA GLY A 331 32.76 17.79 -8.60
C GLY A 331 33.30 16.81 -7.56
N LYS A 332 32.92 16.94 -6.27
CA LYS A 332 33.30 15.99 -5.22
C LYS A 332 32.10 15.53 -4.40
N GLN A 333 31.86 14.21 -4.42
CA GLN A 333 30.71 13.57 -3.76
C GLN A 333 30.87 13.39 -2.25
N PHE A 334 32.08 13.06 -1.78
CA PHE A 334 32.35 12.69 -0.38
C PHE A 334 33.34 13.66 0.30
N PRO A 335 33.30 13.80 1.63
CA PRO A 335 34.28 14.60 2.36
C PRO A 335 35.71 14.02 2.24
N PRO A 336 36.75 14.81 2.60
CA PRO A 336 36.68 16.21 3.02
C PRO A 336 36.52 17.15 1.82
N TRP A 337 35.66 18.17 1.97
CA TRP A 337 35.54 19.25 0.99
C TRP A 337 36.41 20.43 1.40
N ASN A 338 37.17 20.97 0.46
CA ASN A 338 37.99 22.15 0.71
C ASN A 338 37.17 23.42 0.44
N PRO A 339 36.96 24.30 1.44
CA PRO A 339 36.17 25.52 1.25
C PRO A 339 36.77 26.48 0.22
N ALA A 340 38.09 26.41 -0.01
CA ALA A 340 38.75 27.22 -1.04
C ALA A 340 38.27 26.87 -2.47
N ASP A 341 37.84 25.63 -2.70
CA ASP A 341 37.39 25.19 -4.02
C ASP A 341 36.00 25.75 -4.36
N ALA A 342 35.20 26.11 -3.35
CA ALA A 342 33.84 26.61 -3.52
C ALA A 342 33.74 27.84 -4.43
N GLN A 343 34.74 28.73 -4.37
CA GLN A 343 34.80 29.94 -5.21
C GLN A 343 34.97 29.61 -6.70
N SER A 344 35.72 28.54 -7.02
CA SER A 344 36.05 28.19 -8.41
C SER A 344 35.14 27.12 -9.00
N GLN A 345 34.70 26.15 -8.18
CA GLN A 345 33.89 25.03 -8.61
C GLN A 345 32.40 25.24 -8.37
N GLY A 346 32.04 26.08 -7.40
CA GLY A 346 30.68 26.17 -6.89
C GLY A 346 30.41 25.20 -5.73
N ILE A 347 29.20 25.27 -5.18
CA ILE A 347 28.73 24.44 -4.07
C ILE A 347 27.47 23.67 -4.43
N TRP A 348 27.31 22.48 -3.85
CA TRP A 348 26.06 21.71 -3.93
C TRP A 348 25.49 21.39 -2.54
N GLY A 349 26.13 21.89 -1.47
CA GLY A 349 25.60 21.78 -0.12
C GLY A 349 26.22 22.76 0.87
N VAL A 350 25.46 23.04 1.92
CA VAL A 350 25.82 23.83 3.10
C VAL A 350 25.70 22.91 4.32
N GLN A 351 26.70 22.92 5.19
CA GLN A 351 26.77 22.05 6.35
C GLN A 351 26.66 22.84 7.67
N HIS A 352 26.40 22.11 8.76
CA HIS A 352 26.36 22.64 10.13
C HIS A 352 25.24 23.66 10.33
N LEU A 353 24.03 23.33 9.87
CA LEU A 353 22.88 24.24 9.86
C LEU A 353 22.45 24.73 11.25
N MET A 354 22.71 23.95 12.29
CA MET A 354 22.34 24.28 13.68
C MET A 354 23.41 25.09 14.41
N SER A 355 24.50 25.49 13.73
CA SER A 355 25.50 26.35 14.34
C SER A 355 24.93 27.75 14.59
N PRO A 356 25.07 28.34 15.81
CA PRO A 356 24.62 29.70 16.08
C PRO A 356 25.29 30.78 15.22
N GLN A 357 26.43 30.47 14.60
CA GLN A 357 27.11 31.40 13.70
C GLN A 357 26.44 31.47 12.31
N LEU A 358 25.57 30.51 11.98
CA LEU A 358 24.84 30.51 10.71
C LEU A 358 23.53 31.33 10.86
N PRO A 359 23.24 32.26 9.95
CA PRO A 359 21.93 32.92 9.88
C PRO A 359 20.82 31.88 9.65
N GLY A 360 19.72 32.01 10.39
CA GLY A 360 18.57 31.10 10.29
C GLY A 360 18.75 29.75 11.00
N HIS A 361 19.80 29.59 11.82
CA HIS A 361 20.04 28.35 12.57
C HIS A 361 18.89 28.02 13.55
N ALA A 362 18.16 29.02 14.02
CA ALA A 362 17.03 28.87 14.93
C ALA A 362 15.94 28.00 14.31
N GLU A 363 15.58 28.30 13.06
CA GLU A 363 14.56 27.63 12.28
C GLU A 363 14.98 26.19 11.94
N PHE A 364 16.25 26.00 11.60
CA PHE A 364 16.82 24.67 11.37
C PHE A 364 16.83 23.82 12.64
N THR A 365 17.25 24.40 13.77
CA THR A 365 17.30 23.71 15.07
C THR A 365 15.90 23.32 15.53
N ALA A 366 14.93 24.24 15.44
CA ALA A 366 13.53 23.96 15.77
C ALA A 366 12.94 22.84 14.91
N LEU A 367 13.20 22.85 13.60
CA LEU A 367 12.73 21.80 12.69
C LEU A 367 13.34 20.43 13.02
N TYR A 368 14.65 20.35 13.24
CA TYR A 368 15.33 19.08 13.46
C TYR A 368 14.80 18.33 14.70
N PHE A 369 14.41 19.06 15.74
CA PHE A 369 13.88 18.51 16.99
C PHE A 369 12.34 18.46 17.07
N SER A 370 11.65 18.86 15.99
CA SER A 370 10.19 18.94 15.92
C SER A 370 9.52 17.57 16.03
N GLU A 371 8.28 17.54 16.54
CA GLU A 371 7.50 16.29 16.62
C GLU A 371 7.11 15.79 15.23
N GLU A 372 6.91 16.70 14.28
CA GLU A 372 6.60 16.39 12.89
C GLU A 372 7.65 15.47 12.28
N ILE A 373 8.95 15.77 12.48
CA ILE A 373 10.05 14.94 11.99
C ILE A 373 10.27 13.74 12.90
N LEU A 374 10.39 13.95 14.22
CA LEU A 374 10.82 12.91 15.14
C LEU A 374 9.73 11.87 15.42
N GLY A 375 8.45 12.20 15.26
CA GLY A 375 7.35 11.24 15.28
C GLY A 375 7.52 10.15 14.23
N ILE A 376 7.83 10.56 12.99
CA ILE A 376 8.11 9.62 11.89
C ILE A 376 9.39 8.83 12.16
N VAL A 377 10.46 9.49 12.61
CA VAL A 377 11.72 8.80 12.95
C VAL A 377 11.50 7.70 14.00
N LYS A 378 10.74 7.98 15.06
CA LYS A 378 10.41 7.00 16.11
C LYS A 378 9.69 5.79 15.53
N GLU A 379 8.71 6.01 14.67
CA GLU A 379 8.00 4.93 13.96
C GLU A 379 8.98 4.09 13.12
N LEU A 380 9.80 4.74 12.29
CA LEU A 380 10.75 4.07 11.39
C LEU A 380 11.84 3.28 12.12
N LEU A 381 12.17 3.67 13.36
CA LEU A 381 13.15 2.98 14.21
C LEU A 381 12.52 1.92 15.13
N GLY A 382 11.27 1.52 14.86
CA GLY A 382 10.60 0.44 15.59
C GLY A 382 9.76 0.91 16.77
N ASN A 383 9.18 2.12 16.69
CA ASN A 383 8.38 2.76 17.74
C ASN A 383 9.16 3.02 19.04
N CYS A 384 10.36 3.58 18.91
CA CYS A 384 11.21 3.95 20.04
C CYS A 384 10.79 5.26 20.72
N GLY A 385 11.34 5.54 21.91
CA GLY A 385 11.12 6.77 22.66
C GLY A 385 12.18 7.85 22.45
N ASP A 386 11.91 9.07 22.93
CA ASP A 386 12.83 10.22 22.85
C ASP A 386 14.17 9.94 23.56
N GLU A 387 14.17 9.09 24.59
CA GLU A 387 15.33 8.62 25.35
C GLU A 387 16.27 7.71 24.55
N GLU A 388 15.80 7.15 23.44
CA GLU A 388 16.55 6.26 22.56
C GLU A 388 17.11 6.96 21.33
N LEU A 389 16.65 8.19 21.04
CA LEU A 389 17.10 8.97 19.90
C LEU A 389 18.46 9.63 20.16
N VAL A 390 19.30 9.67 19.13
CA VAL A 390 20.61 10.33 19.13
C VAL A 390 20.63 11.32 17.97
N MET A 391 21.04 12.56 18.25
CA MET A 391 21.20 13.54 17.16
C MET A 391 22.43 13.19 16.32
N GLU A 392 22.35 13.45 15.02
CA GLU A 392 23.39 13.12 14.06
C GLU A 392 23.59 14.27 13.04
N LEU A 393 23.46 13.99 11.75
CA LEU A 393 23.75 14.92 10.67
C LEU A 393 22.56 15.84 10.40
N PHE A 394 22.80 17.13 10.18
CA PHE A 394 21.80 18.02 9.59
C PHE A 394 22.44 19.08 8.69
N ASN A 395 22.22 18.93 7.38
CA ASN A 395 22.82 19.73 6.32
C ASN A 395 21.75 20.15 5.31
N MET A 396 22.15 20.99 4.36
CA MET A 396 21.30 21.42 3.25
C MET A 396 22.00 21.14 1.94
N LEU A 397 21.30 20.54 0.98
CA LEU A 397 21.75 20.36 -0.38
C LEU A 397 21.16 21.49 -1.23
N VAL A 398 21.95 22.15 -2.07
CA VAL A 398 21.54 23.38 -2.78
C VAL A 398 21.74 23.27 -4.29
N ARG A 399 21.11 24.16 -5.05
CA ARG A 399 21.33 24.29 -6.50
C ARG A 399 22.82 24.54 -6.80
N PRO A 400 23.47 23.73 -7.64
CA PRO A 400 24.85 23.98 -8.05
C PRO A 400 24.95 25.05 -9.13
N GLU A 401 26.14 25.63 -9.28
CA GLU A 401 26.45 26.62 -10.32
C GLU A 401 26.51 25.99 -11.74
N ARG A 402 26.64 24.67 -11.83
CA ARG A 402 26.63 23.87 -13.06
C ARG A 402 26.07 22.49 -12.78
N ASP A 403 25.54 21.82 -13.81
CA ASP A 403 24.98 20.48 -13.65
C ASP A 403 26.01 19.53 -13.02
N PHE A 404 25.52 18.74 -12.08
CA PHE A 404 26.34 17.88 -11.25
C PHE A 404 25.58 16.61 -10.93
N GLU A 405 26.26 15.48 -10.93
CA GLU A 405 25.68 14.22 -10.54
C GLU A 405 26.63 13.43 -9.65
N LEU A 406 26.05 12.68 -8.73
CA LEU A 406 26.74 11.73 -7.88
C LEU A 406 26.79 10.38 -8.60
N ARG A 407 27.79 9.58 -8.24
CA ARG A 407 27.89 8.19 -8.67
C ARG A 407 26.81 7.36 -7.99
N TRP A 408 26.39 6.27 -8.64
CA TRP A 408 25.59 5.24 -7.98
C TRP A 408 26.33 4.70 -6.76
N HIS A 409 25.68 4.74 -5.60
CA HIS A 409 26.29 4.32 -4.35
C HIS A 409 25.25 3.78 -3.35
N ARG A 410 25.79 3.15 -2.31
CA ARG A 410 25.14 2.86 -1.03
C ARG A 410 26.00 3.55 0.03
N ASP A 411 25.41 4.13 1.06
CA ASP A 411 26.16 4.98 1.99
C ASP A 411 27.21 4.19 2.81
N ASP A 412 26.93 2.92 3.14
CA ASP A 412 27.80 2.09 4.01
C ASP A 412 28.45 0.91 3.29
N ILE A 413 28.20 0.74 1.99
CA ILE A 413 28.58 -0.46 1.24
C ILE A 413 29.32 -0.06 -0.04
N PRO A 414 30.64 -0.31 -0.11
CA PRO A 414 31.45 0.01 -1.28
C PRO A 414 30.94 -0.66 -2.56
N ALA A 415 31.32 -0.13 -3.71
CA ALA A 415 30.87 -0.64 -5.02
C ALA A 415 31.49 -2.01 -5.34
N GLU A 416 32.68 -2.26 -4.82
CA GLU A 416 33.51 -3.45 -4.96
C GLU A 416 33.11 -4.61 -4.03
N ALA A 417 32.18 -4.37 -3.09
CA ALA A 417 31.74 -5.39 -2.14
C ALA A 417 31.12 -6.62 -2.85
N SER A 418 31.47 -7.83 -2.38
CA SER A 418 30.90 -9.07 -2.90
C SER A 418 29.41 -9.16 -2.57
N ALA A 419 28.67 -10.04 -3.27
CA ALA A 419 27.25 -10.25 -2.98
C ALA A 419 27.02 -10.71 -1.53
N GLU A 420 27.89 -11.56 -1.02
CA GLU A 420 27.87 -12.04 0.37
C GLU A 420 28.12 -10.89 1.36
N GLU A 421 29.12 -10.05 1.10
CA GLU A 421 29.43 -8.87 1.94
C GLU A 421 28.28 -7.85 1.94
N GLU A 422 27.65 -7.64 0.78
CA GLU A 422 26.46 -6.80 0.68
C GLU A 422 25.33 -7.37 1.54
N MET A 423 24.98 -8.65 1.36
CA MET A 423 23.87 -9.27 2.11
C MET A 423 24.15 -9.32 3.61
N GLU A 424 25.39 -9.53 4.03
CA GLU A 424 25.78 -9.49 5.44
C GLU A 424 25.53 -8.10 6.05
N ARG A 425 25.82 -7.03 5.31
CA ARG A 425 25.60 -5.64 5.77
C ARG A 425 24.13 -5.23 5.70
N LEU A 426 23.44 -5.57 4.60
CA LEU A 426 22.03 -5.24 4.39
C LEU A 426 21.09 -5.98 5.36
N GLY A 427 21.49 -7.17 5.83
CA GLY A 427 20.72 -7.93 6.82
C GLY A 427 20.80 -7.40 8.25
N ARG A 428 21.63 -6.38 8.53
CA ARG A 428 21.76 -5.79 9.86
C ARG A 428 20.59 -4.83 10.15
N PRO A 429 20.15 -4.72 11.42
CA PRO A 429 19.12 -3.75 11.79
C PRO A 429 19.51 -2.31 11.43
N ALA A 430 18.55 -1.53 10.95
CA ALA A 430 18.72 -0.10 10.73
C ALA A 430 18.65 0.64 12.07
N PHE A 431 19.73 1.34 12.43
CA PHE A 431 19.81 2.13 13.67
C PHE A 431 19.76 3.63 13.44
N HIS A 432 19.27 4.08 12.28
CA HIS A 432 19.07 5.49 11.98
C HIS A 432 18.02 5.68 10.89
N ALA A 433 17.42 6.86 10.86
CA ALA A 433 16.52 7.31 9.82
C ALA A 433 17.15 8.52 9.12
N GLN A 434 17.38 8.39 7.82
CA GLN A 434 17.88 9.47 6.96
C GLN A 434 16.74 10.03 6.12
N TYR A 435 16.76 11.34 5.89
CA TYR A 435 15.71 12.03 5.14
C TYR A 435 16.20 13.20 4.31
N ASN A 436 15.40 13.53 3.30
CA ASN A 436 15.48 14.74 2.48
C ASN A 436 14.14 15.46 2.52
N LEU A 437 14.10 16.67 3.08
CA LEU A 437 12.93 17.55 3.11
C LEU A 437 13.10 18.67 2.09
N ALA A 438 12.21 18.72 1.11
CA ALA A 438 12.32 19.63 -0.03
C ALA A 438 11.72 21.00 0.33
N LEU A 439 12.53 22.08 0.26
CA LEU A 439 12.01 23.45 0.43
C LEU A 439 11.52 24.04 -0.91
N TRP A 440 12.01 23.50 -2.02
CA TRP A 440 11.53 23.74 -3.39
C TRP A 440 11.19 22.39 -4.02
N GLU A 441 10.59 22.40 -5.22
CA GLU A 441 10.42 21.16 -6.00
C GLU A 441 11.79 20.49 -6.16
N ASP A 442 11.88 19.19 -5.82
CA ASP A 442 13.13 18.43 -5.91
C ASP A 442 12.90 17.10 -6.65
N GLU A 443 13.64 16.90 -7.73
CA GLU A 443 13.68 15.66 -8.51
C GLU A 443 15.11 15.08 -8.54
N SER A 444 15.96 15.47 -7.58
CA SER A 444 17.40 15.14 -7.62
C SER A 444 17.71 13.74 -7.13
N LEU A 445 16.88 13.13 -6.30
CA LEU A 445 17.12 11.80 -5.75
C LEU A 445 16.63 10.72 -6.73
N VAL A 446 17.56 9.90 -7.21
CA VAL A 446 17.26 8.74 -8.06
C VAL A 446 17.61 7.47 -7.29
N VAL A 447 16.68 6.52 -7.23
CA VAL A 447 16.80 5.29 -6.46
C VAL A 447 16.49 4.06 -7.30
N VAL A 448 16.98 2.89 -6.89
CA VAL A 448 16.48 1.59 -7.37
C VAL A 448 15.66 0.94 -6.25
N PRO A 449 14.33 0.97 -6.28
CA PRO A 449 13.48 0.41 -5.23
C PRO A 449 13.76 -1.08 -4.99
N GLY A 450 13.66 -1.51 -3.72
CA GLY A 450 13.94 -2.89 -3.31
C GLY A 450 15.43 -3.27 -3.27
N SER A 451 16.33 -2.43 -3.78
CA SER A 451 17.77 -2.73 -3.75
C SER A 451 18.37 -2.74 -2.34
N HIS A 452 17.72 -2.13 -1.35
CA HIS A 452 18.13 -2.11 0.06
C HIS A 452 18.02 -3.47 0.77
N VAL A 453 17.35 -4.46 0.16
CA VAL A 453 17.20 -5.83 0.73
C VAL A 453 17.80 -6.93 -0.14
N ARG A 454 18.58 -6.55 -1.16
CA ARG A 454 19.29 -7.50 -2.02
C ARG A 454 20.67 -6.97 -2.42
N ALA A 455 21.58 -7.89 -2.75
CA ALA A 455 22.83 -7.56 -3.42
C ALA A 455 22.57 -6.87 -4.78
N ARG A 456 23.58 -6.15 -5.26
CA ARG A 456 23.58 -5.59 -6.62
C ARG A 456 23.48 -6.72 -7.65
N THR A 457 22.63 -6.52 -8.64
CA THR A 457 22.53 -7.40 -9.80
C THR A 457 23.77 -7.29 -10.68
N GLU A 458 23.97 -8.27 -11.56
CA GLU A 458 25.08 -8.23 -12.51
C GLU A 458 25.03 -7.04 -13.46
N VAL A 459 23.82 -6.53 -13.75
CA VAL A 459 23.63 -5.30 -14.54
C VAL A 459 24.10 -4.08 -13.76
N GLU A 460 23.69 -3.96 -12.49
CA GLU A 460 24.09 -2.86 -11.61
C GLU A 460 25.60 -2.86 -11.33
N ARG A 461 26.24 -4.03 -11.26
CA ARG A 461 27.70 -4.15 -11.07
C ARG A 461 28.50 -3.74 -12.30
N ARG A 462 28.01 -4.02 -13.50
CA ARG A 462 28.68 -3.68 -14.76
C ARG A 462 28.41 -2.24 -15.21
N ALA A 463 27.40 -1.60 -14.64
CA ALA A 463 27.04 -0.22 -14.95
C ALA A 463 28.21 0.74 -14.66
N GLY A 464 28.36 1.75 -15.51
CA GLY A 464 29.31 2.82 -15.24
C GLY A 464 28.95 3.59 -13.95
N PRO A 465 29.91 4.25 -13.30
CA PRO A 465 29.65 5.00 -12.07
C PRO A 465 28.57 6.08 -12.23
N PHE A 466 28.40 6.62 -13.44
CA PHE A 466 27.41 7.63 -13.81
C PHE A 466 26.38 7.11 -14.83
N GLU A 467 26.16 5.79 -14.86
CA GLU A 467 25.16 5.19 -15.76
C GLU A 467 23.82 5.91 -15.62
N LYS A 468 23.24 6.32 -16.75
CA LYS A 468 22.06 7.20 -16.74
C LYS A 468 20.80 6.43 -16.37
N GLU A 469 20.75 5.16 -16.75
CA GLU A 469 19.61 4.28 -16.56
C GLU A 469 20.03 2.93 -15.99
N LEU A 470 19.50 2.61 -14.81
CA LEU A 470 19.51 1.27 -14.25
C LEU A 470 18.11 0.65 -14.34
N PRO A 471 18.00 -0.67 -14.52
CA PRO A 471 16.71 -1.36 -14.53
C PRO A 471 15.91 -1.08 -13.26
N GLY A 472 14.66 -0.62 -13.43
CA GLY A 472 13.76 -0.33 -12.31
C GLY A 472 14.11 0.93 -11.52
N GLN A 473 15.03 1.79 -11.99
CA GLN A 473 15.29 3.06 -11.32
C GLN A 473 14.03 3.96 -11.31
N LEU A 474 13.95 4.82 -10.30
CA LEU A 474 12.88 5.77 -10.11
C LEU A 474 13.46 7.11 -9.66
N VAL A 475 12.92 8.20 -10.19
CA VAL A 475 13.19 9.57 -9.73
C VAL A 475 12.17 9.90 -8.65
N VAL A 476 12.66 10.18 -7.43
CA VAL A 476 11.80 10.60 -6.31
C VAL A 476 11.46 12.07 -6.51
N LYS A 477 10.17 12.34 -6.76
CA LYS A 477 9.64 13.70 -6.93
C LYS A 477 9.08 14.21 -5.62
N LEU A 478 9.53 15.39 -5.20
CA LEU A 478 9.10 16.04 -3.97
C LEU A 478 8.55 17.42 -4.28
N GLU A 479 7.33 17.68 -3.83
CA GLU A 479 6.78 19.04 -3.80
C GLU A 479 7.36 19.81 -2.62
N PRO A 480 7.29 21.16 -2.62
CA PRO A 480 7.72 21.95 -1.48
C PRO A 480 6.99 21.56 -0.18
N GLY A 481 7.77 21.19 0.83
CA GLY A 481 7.27 20.71 2.12
C GLY A 481 7.16 19.18 2.21
N ASP A 482 7.37 18.45 1.13
CA ASP A 482 7.45 16.99 1.17
C ASP A 482 8.78 16.53 1.76
N ILE A 483 8.74 15.44 2.52
CA ILE A 483 9.92 14.78 3.06
C ILE A 483 9.96 13.33 2.62
N VAL A 484 11.11 12.89 2.12
CA VAL A 484 11.38 11.47 1.88
C VAL A 484 12.31 10.94 2.96
N PHE A 485 11.91 9.84 3.60
CA PHE A 485 12.82 8.99 4.36
C PHE A 485 13.26 7.84 3.47
N TYR A 486 14.53 7.51 3.47
CA TYR A 486 15.05 6.43 2.65
C TYR A 486 16.14 5.65 3.38
N ASN A 487 16.20 4.35 3.10
CA ASN A 487 17.25 3.50 3.60
C ASN A 487 18.58 3.97 3.00
N ASN A 488 19.57 4.28 3.83
CA ASN A 488 20.87 4.79 3.39
C ASN A 488 21.63 3.81 2.47
N ASN A 489 21.25 2.53 2.50
CA ASN A 489 21.78 1.50 1.63
C ASN A 489 20.86 1.15 0.46
N ILE A 490 19.77 1.87 0.19
CA ILE A 490 19.13 1.80 -1.13
C ILE A 490 20.16 2.23 -2.19
N LEU A 491 20.26 1.53 -3.31
CA LEU A 491 21.14 1.95 -4.40
C LEU A 491 20.59 3.25 -4.98
N HIS A 492 21.36 4.34 -4.88
CA HIS A 492 20.89 5.66 -5.23
C HIS A 492 21.98 6.57 -5.78
N ARG A 493 21.55 7.69 -6.38
CA ARG A 493 22.41 8.80 -6.79
C ARG A 493 21.65 10.12 -6.71
N GLY A 494 22.41 11.21 -6.68
CA GLY A 494 21.89 12.57 -6.79
C GLY A 494 22.17 13.16 -8.17
N VAL A 495 21.17 13.69 -8.85
CA VAL A 495 21.29 14.38 -10.16
C VAL A 495 20.80 15.81 -10.00
N TYR A 496 21.67 16.78 -10.19
CA TYR A 496 21.42 18.19 -9.87
C TYR A 496 21.36 19.01 -11.15
N ASP A 497 20.22 19.67 -11.34
CA ASP A 497 19.98 20.61 -12.43
C ASP A 497 20.33 22.03 -11.97
N SER A 498 21.29 22.67 -12.64
CA SER A 498 21.73 24.02 -12.30
C SER A 498 20.73 25.12 -12.67
N THR A 499 19.68 24.79 -13.44
CA THR A 499 18.63 25.71 -13.88
C THR A 499 17.42 25.76 -12.93
N LYS A 500 17.25 24.75 -12.06
CA LYS A 500 16.15 24.67 -11.10
C LYS A 500 16.59 25.15 -9.72
N GLU A 501 15.84 26.08 -9.11
CA GLU A 501 16.10 26.48 -7.73
C GLU A 501 15.87 25.32 -6.77
N ARG A 502 16.82 25.11 -5.86
CA ARG A 502 16.83 23.93 -4.99
C ARG A 502 17.43 24.26 -3.64
N ALA A 503 16.71 23.88 -2.60
CA ALA A 503 17.26 23.64 -1.28
C ALA A 503 16.50 22.48 -0.63
N THR A 504 17.25 21.49 -0.19
CA THR A 504 16.70 20.27 0.41
C THR A 504 17.45 19.98 1.70
N LEU A 505 16.72 19.99 2.81
CA LEU A 505 17.27 19.74 4.14
C LEU A 505 17.51 18.24 4.27
N HIS A 506 18.77 17.88 4.42
CA HIS A 506 19.24 16.50 4.48
C HIS A 506 19.68 16.20 5.91
N GLY A 507 18.90 15.35 6.58
CA GLY A 507 19.12 15.02 7.99
C GLY A 507 19.19 13.52 8.24
N SER A 508 19.81 13.17 9.36
CA SER A 508 19.72 11.84 9.93
C SER A 508 19.52 11.90 11.45
N VAL A 509 18.82 10.91 11.99
CA VAL A 509 18.64 10.72 13.43
C VAL A 509 18.94 9.26 13.76
N GLY A 510 19.74 9.04 14.80
CA GLY A 510 20.22 7.72 15.20
C GLY A 510 19.46 7.12 16.38
N HIS A 511 19.70 5.83 16.62
CA HIS A 511 19.23 5.07 17.78
C HIS A 511 20.42 4.69 18.68
N VAL A 512 20.23 4.73 20.01
CA VAL A 512 21.28 4.36 20.99
C VAL A 512 21.87 2.96 20.78
N ALA A 513 21.05 2.02 20.28
CA ALA A 513 21.47 0.65 19.98
C ALA A 513 22.51 0.55 18.84
N GLY A 514 22.62 1.58 17.99
CA GLY A 514 23.59 1.64 16.89
C GLY A 514 24.93 2.30 17.23
N SER A 515 25.13 2.73 18.46
CA SER A 515 26.18 3.70 18.86
C SER A 515 27.61 3.37 18.38
N ARG A 516 28.07 2.11 18.50
CA ARG A 516 29.42 1.73 18.04
C ARG A 516 29.60 1.67 16.52
N LEU A 517 28.56 1.31 15.78
CA LEU A 517 28.58 1.21 14.31
C LEU A 517 28.43 2.60 13.65
N ARG A 518 27.68 3.50 14.30
CA ARG A 518 27.31 4.83 13.79
C ARG A 518 28.32 5.93 14.10
N ALA A 519 29.11 5.80 15.18
CA ALA A 519 30.11 6.79 15.56
C ALA A 519 30.99 7.23 14.38
N ARG A 520 31.41 6.30 13.52
CA ARG A 520 32.19 6.60 12.31
C ARG A 520 31.46 7.51 11.31
N ASN A 521 30.21 7.22 10.99
CA ASN A 521 29.42 7.98 10.01
C ASN A 521 29.00 9.36 10.52
N VAL A 522 28.82 9.50 11.83
CA VAL A 522 28.43 10.76 12.47
C VAL A 522 29.65 11.67 12.67
N LEU A 523 30.79 11.09 13.10
CA LEU A 523 32.00 11.86 13.44
C LEU A 523 32.79 12.30 12.20
N GLN A 524 32.69 11.61 11.06
CA GLN A 524 33.35 12.03 9.80
C GLN A 524 32.87 13.39 9.26
N HIS A 525 31.70 13.89 9.71
CA HIS A 525 31.18 15.22 9.35
C HIS A 525 31.53 16.31 10.37
N GLY A 526 32.37 15.99 11.37
CA GLY A 526 32.87 16.96 12.35
C GLY A 526 31.82 17.43 13.36
N VAL A 527 30.74 16.67 13.57
CA VAL A 527 29.62 17.04 14.46
C VAL A 527 30.11 17.29 15.90
N GLY A 528 31.09 16.53 16.37
CA GLY A 528 31.66 16.68 17.71
C GLY A 528 32.32 18.04 17.99
N ALA A 529 32.69 18.82 16.97
CA ALA A 529 33.37 20.10 17.15
C ALA A 529 32.42 21.28 17.46
N TRP A 530 31.12 21.15 17.19
CA TRP A 530 30.15 22.25 17.33
C TRP A 530 28.87 21.87 18.07
N VAL A 531 28.63 20.59 18.34
CA VAL A 531 27.39 20.10 18.98
C VAL A 531 27.12 20.76 20.35
N ASP A 532 28.16 21.02 21.15
CA ASP A 532 28.02 21.70 22.44
C ASP A 532 27.57 23.15 22.31
N GLY A 533 27.87 23.77 21.17
CA GLY A 533 27.53 25.15 20.86
C GLY A 533 26.11 25.35 20.32
N VAL A 534 25.34 24.29 20.05
CA VAL A 534 23.97 24.43 19.53
C VAL A 534 23.08 25.15 20.55
N ASP A 535 22.44 26.24 20.13
CA ASP A 535 21.51 26.98 20.95
C ASP A 535 20.13 26.29 20.99
N LEU A 536 19.84 25.66 22.12
CA LEU A 536 18.57 24.99 22.40
C LEU A 536 17.61 25.85 23.23
N GLY A 537 18.02 27.06 23.62
CA GLY A 537 17.24 27.94 24.50
C GLY A 537 15.96 28.47 23.87
N GLN A 538 15.92 28.50 22.54
CA GLN A 538 14.78 28.90 21.71
C GLN A 538 13.70 27.84 21.54
N LEU A 539 13.97 26.59 21.94
CA LEU A 539 13.01 25.49 21.84
C LEU A 539 11.99 25.55 22.99
N GLY A 540 10.79 25.03 22.73
CA GLY A 540 9.80 24.77 23.78
C GLY A 540 10.32 23.78 24.82
N GLU A 541 9.68 23.72 26.00
CA GLU A 541 10.19 22.91 27.12
C GLU A 541 10.32 21.42 26.77
N VAL A 542 9.38 20.87 25.98
CA VAL A 542 9.37 19.46 25.59
C VAL A 542 10.48 19.18 24.58
N GLU A 543 10.54 19.96 23.50
CA GLU A 543 11.54 19.84 22.44
C GLU A 543 12.95 20.08 22.96
N ARG A 544 13.10 21.03 23.89
CA ARG A 544 14.38 21.31 24.54
C ARG A 544 14.89 20.12 25.35
N ARG A 545 14.04 19.52 26.20
CA ARG A 545 14.42 18.32 26.97
C ARG A 545 14.87 17.19 26.06
N ARG A 546 14.13 16.96 24.97
CA ARG A 546 14.48 15.98 23.94
C ARG A 546 15.84 16.30 23.31
N ALA A 547 16.03 17.53 22.84
CA ALA A 547 17.25 17.96 22.18
C ALA A 547 18.48 17.86 23.08
N GLU A 548 18.35 18.27 24.35
CA GLU A 548 19.40 18.14 25.36
C GLU A 548 19.78 16.67 25.58
N GLY A 549 18.80 15.77 25.69
CA GLY A 549 19.04 14.34 25.82
C GLY A 549 19.71 13.73 24.57
N MET A 550 19.25 14.09 23.38
CA MET A 550 19.84 13.63 22.12
C MET A 550 21.30 14.10 21.98
N ARG A 551 21.59 15.35 22.37
CA ARG A 551 22.94 15.91 22.39
C ARG A 551 23.84 15.19 23.40
N GLU A 552 23.38 14.99 24.63
CA GLU A 552 24.14 14.28 25.66
C GLU A 552 24.55 12.88 25.20
N ARG A 553 23.63 12.15 24.56
CA ARG A 553 23.90 10.81 24.03
C ARG A 553 24.90 10.83 22.88
N LEU A 554 24.86 11.83 22.00
CA LEU A 554 25.86 12.03 20.96
C LEU A 554 27.25 12.33 21.55
N VAL A 555 27.34 13.23 22.53
CA VAL A 555 28.61 13.58 23.21
C VAL A 555 29.20 12.36 23.91
N ARG A 556 28.37 11.58 24.62
CA ARG A 556 28.78 10.31 25.25
C ARG A 556 29.31 9.32 24.21
N MET A 557 28.60 9.14 23.09
CA MET A 557 29.02 8.27 21.99
C MET A 557 30.37 8.71 21.41
N GLY A 558 30.58 10.02 21.21
CA GLY A 558 31.84 10.58 20.72
C GLY A 558 33.00 10.37 21.68
N GLY A 559 32.77 10.54 22.99
CA GLY A 559 33.78 10.30 24.03
C GLY A 559 34.20 8.84 24.18
N GLU A 560 33.30 7.89 23.89
CA GLU A 560 33.56 6.45 24.00
C GLU A 560 34.21 5.83 22.74
N SER A 561 34.14 6.50 21.58
CA SER A 561 34.48 5.89 20.28
C SER A 561 35.90 6.19 19.75
N GLY A 562 36.64 7.14 20.34
CA GLY A 562 38.00 7.50 19.88
C GLY A 562 38.06 8.18 18.50
N GLU A 563 39.24 8.21 17.86
CA GLU A 563 39.39 8.70 16.48
C GLU A 563 38.76 7.69 15.48
N VAL A 564 37.86 8.18 14.63
CA VAL A 564 37.19 7.39 13.58
C VAL A 564 37.54 7.98 12.20
N GLY A 565 38.02 7.13 11.30
CA GLY A 565 38.32 7.47 9.90
C GLY A 565 37.07 7.58 9.01
N TYR A 566 37.25 7.94 7.73
CA TYR A 566 36.17 8.12 6.74
C TYR A 566 35.59 6.78 6.26
N SER A 567 34.27 6.72 5.95
CA SER A 567 33.59 5.50 5.54
C SER A 567 33.78 5.13 4.06
N LEU A 568 33.96 6.13 3.18
CA LEU A 568 34.17 5.99 1.74
C LEU A 568 35.19 7.02 1.26
N GLU A 569 36.06 6.62 0.32
CA GLU A 569 36.99 7.51 -0.38
C GLU A 569 36.44 7.85 -1.78
N GLY A 570 36.41 9.15 -2.12
CA GLY A 570 35.84 9.64 -3.39
C GLY A 570 36.54 10.84 -3.97
#